data_AF-A0A4Q3ZK79-F1
#
_entry.id   AF-A0A4Q3ZK79-F1
#
_cell.length_a   1.000
_cell.length_b   1.000
_cell.length_c   1.000
_cell.angle_alpha   90.00
_cell.angle_beta   90.00
_cell.angle_gamma   90.00
#
_symmetry.space_group_name_H-M   'P 1'
#
loop_
_entity.id
_entity.type
_entity.pdbx_description
1 polymer ?
#
loop_
_entity_poly.entity_id
_entity_poly.type
_entity_poly.pdbx_seq_one_letter_code
_entity_poly.pdbx_strand_id
1 'polypeptide(L)'
;MVIAGAATMTAAQEYPYRDITTAVVWGAGGGTDTINRMIMAEMEKHLPVSINVINQTGGVAGSNGMVYVMNQPDDGYTLVGLSESNVTAAVQGGWDKKFDFWYPFIVGGSPDLISVPANSSYATLEELVDAAKAAPGTIPAAASGAGSIHHLNLLAIENGAGAEFKFVPYKGSAPGQEAAIAGEVALVVTSLAEQAPLIEGGELKPLAMLTPQSAEIAGITVPSAFDIYDGLDAYLPLKQAIGFAVHNSASDEVKAKLTEAFDAAMAGEAVAEWAAANHYDIGGQSGEEAQALFSNLESNFAYTLQDLGVATVDPASLGIEKP
;
A
#
# COMPACT_ATOMS: atom_id res chain seq x y z
N MET A 1 22.67 -46.79 44.86
CA MET A 1 23.29 -45.55 44.33
C MET A 1 22.30 -44.98 43.33
N VAL A 2 21.50 -43.99 43.74
CA VAL A 2 20.46 -43.38 42.89
C VAL A 2 21.10 -42.19 42.19
N ILE A 3 21.18 -42.24 40.87
CA ILE A 3 21.64 -41.10 40.05
C ILE A 3 20.43 -40.18 39.88
N ALA A 4 20.40 -39.07 40.64
CA ALA A 4 19.44 -38.01 40.42
C ALA A 4 19.84 -37.25 39.15
N GLY A 5 19.07 -37.42 38.07
CA GLY A 5 19.22 -36.65 36.85
C GLY A 5 18.83 -35.19 37.11
N ALA A 6 19.79 -34.27 37.02
CA ALA A 6 19.51 -32.85 37.01
C ALA A 6 18.75 -32.52 35.72
N ALA A 7 17.45 -32.28 35.81
CA ALA A 7 16.69 -31.66 34.75
C ALA A 7 17.19 -30.22 34.62
N THR A 8 18.02 -29.95 33.62
CA THR A 8 18.29 -28.57 33.19
C THR A 8 16.99 -28.00 32.67
N MET A 9 16.35 -27.12 33.45
CA MET A 9 15.33 -26.22 32.93
C MET A 9 16.02 -25.32 31.92
N THR A 10 15.89 -25.64 30.63
CA THR A 10 16.19 -24.69 29.56
C THR A 10 15.17 -23.57 29.71
N ALA A 11 15.59 -22.42 30.23
CA ALA A 11 14.75 -21.23 30.20
C ALA A 11 14.45 -20.94 28.73
N ALA A 12 13.17 -20.93 28.35
CA ALA A 12 12.77 -20.46 27.05
C ALA A 12 13.31 -19.03 26.90
N GLN A 13 14.05 -18.77 25.82
CA GLN A 13 14.51 -17.41 25.53
C GLN A 13 13.27 -16.58 25.19
N GLU A 14 13.03 -15.52 25.94
CA GLU A 14 11.91 -14.59 25.71
C GLU A 14 12.03 -13.98 24.32
N TYR A 15 10.90 -13.85 23.62
CA TYR A 15 10.87 -13.22 22.31
C TYR A 15 11.03 -11.68 22.42
N PRO A 16 11.79 -11.03 21.53
CA PRO A 16 12.70 -11.60 20.53
C PRO A 16 14.13 -11.80 21.08
N TYR A 17 14.81 -12.88 20.65
CA TYR A 17 16.20 -13.21 21.03
C TYR A 17 17.17 -13.30 19.84
N ARG A 18 16.67 -13.08 18.61
CA ARG A 18 17.44 -13.00 17.37
C ARG A 18 16.85 -11.94 16.46
N ASP A 19 17.61 -11.50 15.45
CA ASP A 19 17.14 -10.47 14.53
C ASP A 19 15.87 -10.91 13.78
N ILE A 20 14.99 -9.93 13.57
CA ILE A 20 13.76 -10.03 12.79
C ILE A 20 14.08 -9.65 11.34
N THR A 21 13.40 -10.25 10.38
CA THR A 21 13.45 -9.84 8.97
C THR A 21 12.06 -9.45 8.49
N THR A 22 11.94 -8.25 7.93
CA THR A 22 10.73 -7.78 7.25
C THR A 22 10.94 -7.88 5.73
N ALA A 23 10.16 -8.76 5.10
CA ALA A 23 10.14 -8.93 3.65
C ALA A 23 9.05 -8.04 3.03
N VAL A 24 9.45 -6.90 2.49
CA VAL A 24 8.58 -5.96 1.77
C VAL A 24 8.24 -6.53 0.40
N VAL A 25 6.96 -6.60 0.07
CA VAL A 25 6.46 -7.24 -1.17
C VAL A 25 6.63 -6.39 -2.43
N TRP A 26 7.00 -5.12 -2.25
CA TRP A 26 7.18 -4.13 -3.31
C TRP A 26 8.64 -3.74 -3.51
N GLY A 27 8.94 -3.09 -4.64
CA GLY A 27 10.29 -2.64 -4.99
C GLY A 27 10.83 -1.59 -4.02
N ALA A 28 12.16 -1.54 -3.90
CA ALA A 28 12.85 -0.55 -3.09
C ALA A 28 12.54 0.88 -3.56
N GLY A 29 12.41 1.82 -2.63
CA GLY A 29 12.12 3.24 -2.91
C GLY A 29 10.64 3.58 -3.14
N GLY A 30 9.75 2.60 -3.31
CA GLY A 30 8.30 2.84 -3.32
C GLY A 30 7.73 3.05 -1.91
N GLY A 31 6.50 3.56 -1.81
CA GLY A 31 5.93 3.98 -0.52
C GLY A 31 5.88 2.91 0.58
N THR A 32 5.64 1.64 0.23
CA THR A 32 5.69 0.56 1.22
C THR A 32 7.09 0.26 1.74
N ASP A 33 8.11 0.36 0.90
CA ASP A 33 9.50 0.14 1.30
C ASP A 33 9.97 1.27 2.24
N THR A 34 9.68 2.52 1.89
CA THR A 34 10.11 3.68 2.68
C THR A 34 9.43 3.72 4.05
N ILE A 35 8.11 3.48 4.11
CA ILE A 35 7.37 3.34 5.39
C ILE A 35 7.95 2.19 6.22
N ASN A 36 8.17 1.01 5.63
CA ASN A 36 8.66 -0.14 6.40
C ASN A 36 10.08 0.10 6.93
N ARG A 37 10.98 0.67 6.13
CA ARG A 37 12.33 1.01 6.61
C ARG A 37 12.29 2.00 7.77
N MET A 38 11.43 3.01 7.69
CA MET A 38 11.26 3.99 8.77
C MET A 38 10.71 3.31 10.03
N ILE A 39 9.56 2.64 9.95
CA ILE A 39 8.94 2.10 11.17
C ILE A 39 9.78 0.99 11.81
N MET A 40 10.45 0.16 11.01
CA MET A 40 11.32 -0.90 11.55
C MET A 40 12.52 -0.31 12.29
N ALA A 41 13.13 0.77 11.77
CA ALA A 41 14.21 1.47 12.45
C ALA A 41 13.76 2.15 13.77
N GLU A 42 12.50 2.60 13.84
CA GLU A 42 11.93 3.13 15.09
C GLU A 42 11.60 2.01 16.09
N MET A 43 11.01 0.90 15.63
CA MET A 43 10.72 -0.27 16.46
C MET A 43 11.99 -0.92 17.04
N GLU A 44 13.09 -0.96 16.29
CA GLU A 44 14.40 -1.45 16.75
C GLU A 44 14.86 -0.79 18.05
N LYS A 45 14.49 0.48 18.30
CA LYS A 45 14.85 1.21 19.53
C LYS A 45 14.14 0.67 20.77
N HIS A 46 13.08 -0.09 20.58
CA HIS A 46 12.23 -0.66 21.63
C HIS A 46 12.41 -2.19 21.77
N LEU A 47 13.28 -2.79 20.96
CA LEU A 47 13.55 -4.22 20.98
C LEU A 47 15.03 -4.51 21.28
N PRO A 48 15.36 -5.67 21.88
CA PRO A 48 16.75 -6.05 22.14
C PRO A 48 17.49 -6.60 20.91
N VAL A 49 16.88 -6.54 19.72
CA VAL A 49 17.36 -7.14 18.47
C VAL A 49 17.19 -6.17 17.30
N SER A 50 17.88 -6.42 16.19
CA SER A 50 17.68 -5.66 14.96
C SER A 50 16.51 -6.19 14.13
N ILE A 51 15.96 -5.35 13.25
CA ILE A 51 14.92 -5.64 12.27
C ILE A 51 15.42 -5.28 10.86
N ASN A 52 15.84 -6.30 10.11
CA ASN A 52 16.35 -6.12 8.75
C ASN A 52 15.22 -6.01 7.73
N VAL A 53 15.29 -5.06 6.80
CA VAL A 53 14.31 -4.91 5.72
C VAL A 53 14.90 -5.37 4.38
N ILE A 54 14.23 -6.35 3.76
CA ILE A 54 14.53 -6.87 2.41
C ILE A 54 13.34 -6.67 1.48
N ASN A 55 13.56 -6.58 0.17
CA ASN A 55 12.48 -6.56 -0.82
C ASN A 55 12.34 -7.96 -1.46
N GLN A 56 11.14 -8.53 -1.38
CA GLN A 56 10.73 -9.80 -1.99
C GLN A 56 9.60 -9.55 -2.98
N THR A 57 9.97 -9.15 -4.20
CA THR A 57 9.04 -8.56 -5.16
C THR A 57 8.41 -9.57 -6.12
N GLY A 58 7.32 -9.16 -6.76
CA GLY A 58 6.67 -9.87 -7.85
C GLY A 58 5.42 -10.65 -7.44
N GLY A 59 4.84 -11.35 -8.42
CA GLY A 59 3.52 -11.93 -8.30
C GLY A 59 2.42 -10.88 -8.46
N VAL A 60 1.20 -11.32 -8.70
CA VAL A 60 0.04 -10.41 -8.75
C VAL A 60 -0.19 -9.85 -7.36
N ALA A 61 -0.34 -8.53 -7.25
CA ALA A 61 -0.55 -7.83 -5.99
C ALA A 61 0.47 -8.20 -4.88
N GLY A 62 1.76 -8.36 -5.22
CA GLY A 62 2.83 -8.67 -4.26
C GLY A 62 2.82 -10.10 -3.71
N SER A 63 2.02 -11.00 -4.30
CA SER A 63 1.81 -12.36 -3.81
C SER A 63 3.09 -13.19 -3.65
N ASN A 64 4.14 -12.98 -4.43
CA ASN A 64 5.38 -13.76 -4.26
C ASN A 64 6.02 -13.51 -2.88
N GLY A 65 6.06 -12.25 -2.44
CA GLY A 65 6.58 -11.90 -1.12
C GLY A 65 5.67 -12.40 0.01
N MET A 66 4.35 -12.32 -0.19
CA MET A 66 3.38 -12.89 0.76
C MET A 66 3.56 -14.41 0.90
N VAL A 67 3.69 -15.14 -0.21
CA VAL A 67 3.92 -16.59 -0.23
C VAL A 67 5.29 -16.95 0.36
N TYR A 68 6.32 -16.12 0.15
CA TYR A 68 7.62 -16.31 0.80
C TYR A 68 7.51 -16.27 2.32
N VAL A 69 6.82 -15.26 2.88
CA VAL A 69 6.62 -15.14 4.34
C VAL A 69 5.66 -16.19 4.87
N MET A 70 4.60 -16.54 4.13
CA MET A 70 3.66 -17.61 4.48
C MET A 70 4.38 -18.96 4.69
N ASN A 71 5.47 -19.21 3.96
CA ASN A 71 6.27 -20.43 4.09
C ASN A 71 7.35 -20.36 5.17
N GLN A 72 7.49 -19.24 5.90
CA GLN A 72 8.36 -19.14 7.07
C GLN A 72 7.64 -19.64 8.34
N PRO A 73 8.39 -19.99 9.40
CA PRO A 73 7.80 -20.25 10.71
C PRO A 73 6.97 -19.07 11.19
N ASP A 74 5.85 -19.34 11.86
CA ASP A 74 4.97 -18.35 12.49
C ASP A 74 5.51 -17.86 13.86
N ASP A 75 6.84 -17.83 14.00
CA ASP A 75 7.56 -17.54 15.24
C ASP A 75 7.87 -16.04 15.43
N GLY A 76 7.33 -15.17 14.56
CA GLY A 76 7.45 -13.72 14.67
C GLY A 76 8.77 -13.12 14.16
N TYR A 77 9.68 -13.92 13.60
CA TYR A 77 10.96 -13.42 13.10
C TYR A 77 11.00 -13.18 11.59
N THR A 78 9.94 -13.55 10.86
CA THR A 78 9.72 -13.06 9.51
C THR A 78 8.39 -12.35 9.42
N LEU A 79 8.46 -11.05 9.13
CA LEU A 79 7.32 -10.17 8.91
C LEU A 79 7.15 -9.94 7.41
N VAL A 80 5.91 -9.67 6.99
CA VAL A 80 5.62 -9.23 5.63
C VAL A 80 5.37 -7.72 5.64
N GLY A 81 6.12 -6.96 4.85
CA GLY A 81 5.86 -5.53 4.61
C GLY A 81 4.88 -5.39 3.43
N LEU A 82 3.70 -4.84 3.69
CA LEU A 82 2.55 -4.89 2.77
C LEU A 82 1.78 -3.57 2.70
N SER A 83 0.83 -3.50 1.78
CA SER A 83 -0.13 -2.41 1.64
C SER A 83 -1.55 -2.93 1.40
N GLU A 84 -2.53 -2.05 1.39
CA GLU A 84 -3.93 -2.32 1.04
C GLU A 84 -4.07 -3.13 -0.25
N SER A 85 -3.25 -2.84 -1.25
CA SER A 85 -3.30 -3.48 -2.57
C SER A 85 -3.13 -5.01 -2.51
N ASN A 86 -2.49 -5.53 -1.46
CA ASN A 86 -2.26 -6.97 -1.27
C ASN A 86 -3.55 -7.77 -1.05
N VAL A 87 -4.66 -7.15 -0.62
CA VAL A 87 -5.95 -7.84 -0.45
C VAL A 87 -6.49 -8.40 -1.77
N THR A 88 -6.07 -7.84 -2.90
CA THR A 88 -6.53 -8.27 -4.23
C THR A 88 -5.80 -9.51 -4.76
N ALA A 89 -4.74 -9.96 -4.07
CA ALA A 89 -3.93 -11.08 -4.53
C ALA A 89 -4.75 -12.37 -4.71
N ALA A 90 -5.72 -12.63 -3.83
CA ALA A 90 -6.51 -13.87 -3.86
C ALA A 90 -7.44 -13.92 -5.08
N VAL A 91 -8.19 -12.85 -5.29
CA VAL A 91 -9.17 -12.73 -6.39
C VAL A 91 -8.51 -12.62 -7.76
N GLN A 92 -7.22 -12.31 -7.81
CA GLN A 92 -6.44 -12.32 -9.04
C GLN A 92 -5.61 -13.61 -9.22
N GLY A 93 -5.71 -14.59 -8.30
CA GLY A 93 -5.04 -15.89 -8.40
C GLY A 93 -3.56 -15.88 -7.99
N GLY A 94 -3.12 -14.87 -7.25
CA GLY A 94 -1.76 -14.77 -6.71
C GLY A 94 -1.52 -15.65 -5.48
N TRP A 95 -2.56 -15.97 -4.71
CA TRP A 95 -2.52 -16.90 -3.57
C TRP A 95 -3.93 -17.41 -3.24
N ASP A 96 -4.06 -18.34 -2.28
CA ASP A 96 -5.30 -19.05 -1.95
C ASP A 96 -5.84 -18.74 -0.55
N LYS A 97 -5.41 -17.63 0.07
CA LYS A 97 -5.80 -17.21 1.41
C LYS A 97 -6.58 -15.89 1.36
N LYS A 98 -7.43 -15.68 2.37
CA LYS A 98 -7.94 -14.34 2.70
C LYS A 98 -6.89 -13.55 3.46
N PHE A 99 -7.09 -12.24 3.55
CA PHE A 99 -6.18 -11.37 4.27
C PHE A 99 -6.13 -11.66 5.79
N ASP A 100 -7.16 -12.29 6.37
CA ASP A 100 -7.20 -12.72 7.78
C ASP A 100 -6.11 -13.74 8.18
N PHE A 101 -5.37 -14.27 7.21
CA PHE A 101 -4.11 -14.99 7.42
C PHE A 101 -3.07 -14.14 8.16
N TRP A 102 -3.13 -12.81 8.01
CA TRP A 102 -2.21 -11.86 8.58
C TRP A 102 -2.78 -11.16 9.81
N TYR A 103 -1.90 -10.83 10.76
CA TYR A 103 -2.14 -9.89 11.87
C TYR A 103 -1.44 -8.56 11.53
N PRO A 104 -2.18 -7.55 11.03
CA PRO A 104 -1.59 -6.34 10.48
C PRO A 104 -1.29 -5.25 11.50
N PHE A 105 -0.31 -4.43 11.16
CA PHE A 105 0.10 -3.17 11.79
C PHE A 105 0.16 -2.10 10.70
N ILE A 106 -0.64 -1.06 10.83
CA ILE A 106 -0.83 0.00 9.83
C ILE A 106 -0.12 1.25 10.29
N VAL A 107 0.94 1.63 9.58
CA VAL A 107 1.67 2.86 9.86
C VAL A 107 0.88 4.06 9.34
N GLY A 108 0.41 3.98 8.09
CA GLY A 108 -0.23 5.11 7.43
C GLY A 108 -0.33 4.93 5.93
N GLY A 109 -0.39 6.03 5.20
CA GLY A 109 -0.50 6.06 3.75
C GLY A 109 -0.31 7.47 3.23
N SER A 110 -0.29 7.65 1.92
CA SER A 110 -0.21 8.98 1.31
C SER A 110 -1.39 9.15 0.36
N PRO A 111 -2.00 10.35 0.31
CA PRO A 111 -3.10 10.61 -0.61
C PRO A 111 -2.62 10.49 -2.06
N ASP A 112 -3.47 9.96 -2.94
CA ASP A 112 -3.16 9.85 -4.37
C ASP A 112 -3.49 11.14 -5.12
N LEU A 113 -2.78 11.35 -6.23
CA LEU A 113 -3.04 12.43 -7.17
C LEU A 113 -2.81 11.97 -8.62
N ILE A 114 -3.41 12.70 -9.55
CA ILE A 114 -3.20 12.52 -10.98
C ILE A 114 -2.20 13.56 -11.46
N SER A 115 -1.15 13.09 -12.13
CA SER A 115 -0.19 13.93 -12.82
C SER A 115 -0.05 13.55 -14.28
N VAL A 116 0.45 14.49 -15.07
CA VAL A 116 0.86 14.29 -16.47
C VAL A 116 2.35 14.59 -16.62
N PRO A 117 3.00 14.17 -17.72
CA PRO A 117 4.38 14.56 -18.00
C PRO A 117 4.52 16.08 -18.04
N ALA A 118 5.65 16.65 -17.61
CA ALA A 118 5.83 18.10 -17.55
C ALA A 118 5.60 18.82 -18.90
N ASN A 119 5.91 18.17 -20.02
CA ASN A 119 5.70 18.69 -21.38
C ASN A 119 4.29 18.42 -21.94
N SER A 120 3.38 17.84 -21.15
CA SER A 120 2.01 17.53 -21.56
C SER A 120 1.22 18.78 -21.94
N SER A 121 0.40 18.66 -22.98
CA SER A 121 -0.53 19.71 -23.42
C SER A 121 -1.70 19.89 -22.46
N TYR A 122 -2.01 18.91 -21.61
CA TYR A 122 -3.10 19.01 -20.63
C TYR A 122 -2.64 19.85 -19.44
N ALA A 123 -3.30 20.98 -19.20
CA ALA A 123 -3.01 21.88 -18.09
C ALA A 123 -3.91 21.63 -16.87
N THR A 124 -5.09 21.05 -17.07
CA THR A 124 -6.04 20.76 -15.99
C THR A 124 -6.63 19.35 -16.12
N LEU A 125 -7.27 18.88 -15.05
CA LEU A 125 -7.95 17.57 -15.06
C LEU A 125 -9.12 17.56 -16.05
N GLU A 126 -9.85 18.67 -16.19
CA GLU A 126 -10.95 18.84 -17.14
C GLU A 126 -10.49 18.64 -18.58
N GLU A 127 -9.38 19.27 -18.98
CA GLU A 127 -8.85 19.11 -20.35
C GLU A 127 -8.47 17.64 -20.64
N LEU A 128 -7.91 16.95 -19.66
CA LEU A 128 -7.55 15.54 -19.77
C LEU A 128 -8.79 14.64 -19.89
N VAL A 129 -9.79 14.88 -19.04
CA VAL A 129 -11.06 14.12 -19.02
C VAL A 129 -11.88 14.38 -20.28
N ASP A 130 -11.98 15.62 -20.75
CA ASP A 130 -12.69 15.96 -21.98
C ASP A 130 -12.06 15.28 -23.20
N ALA A 131 -10.72 15.21 -23.24
CA ALA A 131 -10.02 14.47 -24.28
C ALA A 131 -10.30 12.96 -24.21
N ALA A 132 -10.34 12.39 -23.00
CA ALA A 132 -10.69 10.98 -22.81
C ALA A 132 -12.14 10.68 -23.21
N LYS A 133 -13.08 11.58 -22.92
CA LYS A 133 -14.48 11.49 -23.38
C LYS A 133 -14.62 11.58 -24.89
N ALA A 134 -13.82 12.44 -25.53
CA ALA A 134 -13.83 12.60 -26.97
C ALA A 134 -13.24 11.39 -27.71
N ALA A 135 -12.31 10.68 -27.07
CA ALA A 135 -11.67 9.48 -27.61
C ALA A 135 -11.48 8.38 -26.54
N PRO A 136 -12.56 7.70 -26.14
CA PRO A 136 -12.54 6.69 -25.08
C PRO A 136 -11.53 5.57 -25.34
N GLY A 137 -10.77 5.19 -24.31
CA GLY A 137 -9.81 4.08 -24.37
C GLY A 137 -8.57 4.37 -25.23
N THR A 138 -8.29 5.62 -25.59
CA THR A 138 -7.13 5.99 -26.43
C THR A 138 -5.97 6.62 -25.66
N ILE A 139 -6.25 7.33 -24.56
CA ILE A 139 -5.25 8.04 -23.77
C ILE A 139 -4.58 7.05 -22.81
N PRO A 140 -3.28 6.75 -22.96
CA PRO A 140 -2.60 5.79 -22.09
C PRO A 140 -2.41 6.35 -20.68
N ALA A 141 -2.79 5.57 -19.66
CA ALA A 141 -2.68 5.92 -18.25
C ALA A 141 -1.83 4.89 -17.51
N ALA A 142 -0.85 5.35 -16.74
CA ALA A 142 -0.16 4.50 -15.79
C ALA A 142 -0.79 4.59 -14.40
N ALA A 143 -0.73 3.47 -13.71
CA ALA A 143 -0.78 3.37 -12.26
C ALA A 143 0.23 2.29 -11.86
N SER A 144 0.22 1.83 -10.61
CA SER A 144 0.90 0.57 -10.29
C SER A 144 0.18 -0.64 -10.91
N GLY A 145 0.42 -1.87 -10.44
CA GLY A 145 -0.10 -3.08 -11.08
C GLY A 145 -1.63 -3.16 -11.10
N ALA A 146 -2.17 -4.01 -11.98
CA ALA A 146 -3.61 -4.26 -12.02
C ALA A 146 -4.16 -4.65 -10.63
N GLY A 147 -5.24 -3.99 -10.25
CA GLY A 147 -5.89 -4.17 -8.95
C GLY A 147 -5.20 -3.51 -7.75
N SER A 148 -4.14 -2.75 -7.96
CA SER A 148 -3.61 -1.88 -6.92
C SER A 148 -4.57 -0.73 -6.60
N ILE A 149 -4.37 -0.09 -5.45
CA ILE A 149 -5.12 1.11 -5.07
C ILE A 149 -5.00 2.23 -6.11
N HIS A 150 -3.83 2.39 -6.73
CA HIS A 150 -3.63 3.40 -7.77
C HIS A 150 -4.44 3.11 -9.03
N HIS A 151 -4.54 1.83 -9.42
CA HIS A 151 -5.42 1.41 -10.52
C HIS A 151 -6.89 1.62 -10.13
N LEU A 152 -7.28 1.29 -8.90
CA LEU A 152 -8.63 1.52 -8.42
C LEU A 152 -8.98 3.01 -8.34
N ASN A 153 -8.02 3.88 -8.00
CA ASN A 153 -8.19 5.33 -8.02
C ASN A 153 -8.32 5.89 -9.45
N LEU A 154 -7.60 5.30 -10.43
CA LEU A 154 -7.83 5.59 -11.85
C LEU A 154 -9.25 5.21 -12.29
N LEU A 155 -9.72 4.02 -11.92
CA LEU A 155 -11.08 3.55 -12.22
C LEU A 155 -12.14 4.40 -11.51
N ALA A 156 -11.87 4.86 -10.29
CA ALA A 156 -12.76 5.72 -9.53
C ALA A 156 -12.94 7.08 -10.21
N ILE A 157 -11.86 7.68 -10.74
CA ILE A 157 -11.98 8.92 -11.52
C ILE A 157 -12.65 8.68 -12.88
N GLU A 158 -12.41 7.55 -13.55
CA GLU A 158 -13.11 7.18 -14.79
C GLU A 158 -14.63 7.12 -14.58
N ASN A 159 -15.06 6.41 -13.54
CA ASN A 159 -16.48 6.28 -13.20
C ASN A 159 -17.10 7.61 -12.74
N GLY A 160 -16.41 8.37 -11.89
CA GLY A 160 -16.93 9.62 -11.36
C GLY A 160 -16.95 10.76 -12.37
N ALA A 161 -15.93 10.85 -13.24
CA ALA A 161 -15.84 11.88 -14.25
C ALA A 161 -16.49 11.48 -15.59
N GLY A 162 -16.83 10.20 -15.78
CA GLY A 162 -17.39 9.65 -17.01
C GLY A 162 -16.37 9.63 -18.15
N ALA A 163 -15.14 9.19 -17.87
CA ALA A 163 -14.05 9.06 -18.82
C ALA A 163 -13.59 7.59 -18.94
N GLU A 164 -12.88 7.27 -20.02
CA GLU A 164 -12.25 5.97 -20.21
C GLU A 164 -10.82 6.17 -20.72
N PHE A 165 -9.83 5.81 -19.89
CA PHE A 165 -8.43 5.80 -20.24
C PHE A 165 -7.98 4.39 -20.64
N LYS A 166 -6.86 4.31 -21.34
CA LYS A 166 -6.20 3.05 -21.65
C LYS A 166 -5.21 2.72 -20.52
N PHE A 167 -5.63 1.93 -19.55
CA PHE A 167 -4.74 1.51 -18.47
C PHE A 167 -3.55 0.67 -19.00
N VAL A 168 -2.35 1.05 -18.60
CA VAL A 168 -1.09 0.34 -18.86
C VAL A 168 -0.50 -0.10 -17.50
N PRO A 169 -0.49 -1.41 -17.17
CA PRO A 169 -0.03 -1.88 -15.87
C PRO A 169 1.50 -1.90 -15.77
N TYR A 170 2.04 -1.42 -14.66
CA TYR A 170 3.47 -1.45 -14.34
C TYR A 170 3.75 -2.28 -13.07
N LYS A 171 5.01 -2.71 -12.89
CA LYS A 171 5.46 -3.52 -11.74
C LYS A 171 5.70 -2.68 -10.48
N GLY A 172 4.76 -1.80 -10.14
CA GLY A 172 4.87 -0.84 -9.04
C GLY A 172 4.64 0.61 -9.50
N SER A 173 4.58 1.52 -8.55
CA SER A 173 4.40 2.97 -8.75
C SER A 173 5.58 3.60 -9.50
N ALA A 174 6.82 3.36 -9.03
CA ALA A 174 8.02 3.98 -9.60
C ALA A 174 8.20 3.73 -11.12
N PRO A 175 8.10 2.49 -11.64
CA PRO A 175 8.17 2.28 -13.10
C PRO A 175 7.03 2.97 -13.89
N GLY A 176 5.86 3.14 -13.27
CA GLY A 176 4.74 3.88 -13.88
C GLY A 176 5.00 5.39 -13.97
N GLN A 177 5.64 5.96 -12.94
CA GLN A 177 6.09 7.35 -12.94
C GLN A 177 7.20 7.58 -13.97
N GLU A 178 8.19 6.68 -14.03
CA GLU A 178 9.26 6.72 -15.05
C GLU A 178 8.68 6.70 -16.47
N ALA A 179 7.68 5.85 -16.73
CA ALA A 179 7.00 5.79 -18.03
C ALA A 179 6.26 7.09 -18.36
N ALA A 180 5.65 7.74 -17.37
CA ALA A 180 5.04 9.06 -17.56
C ALA A 180 6.10 10.12 -17.87
N ILE A 181 7.19 10.19 -17.10
CA ILE A 181 8.30 11.11 -17.36
C ILE A 181 8.87 10.94 -18.77
N ALA A 182 8.99 9.68 -19.23
CA ALA A 182 9.44 9.35 -20.58
C ALA A 182 8.41 9.66 -21.69
N GLY A 183 7.16 9.98 -21.33
CA GLY A 183 6.06 10.23 -22.27
C GLY A 183 5.48 8.96 -22.92
N GLU A 184 5.74 7.78 -22.36
CA GLU A 184 5.14 6.52 -22.82
C GLU A 184 3.65 6.43 -22.48
N VAL A 185 3.25 7.09 -21.39
CA VAL A 185 1.86 7.29 -20.97
C VAL A 185 1.55 8.77 -20.85
N ALA A 186 0.29 9.14 -20.98
CA ALA A 186 -0.18 10.53 -20.95
C ALA A 186 -0.47 11.03 -19.53
N LEU A 187 -0.75 10.12 -18.59
CA LEU A 187 -0.95 10.42 -17.17
C LEU A 187 -0.45 9.29 -16.27
N VAL A 188 -0.24 9.62 -15.00
CA VAL A 188 0.07 8.67 -13.92
C VAL A 188 -0.75 8.96 -12.67
N VAL A 189 -1.26 7.91 -12.05
CA VAL A 189 -1.89 7.94 -10.71
C VAL A 189 -1.00 7.18 -9.73
N THR A 190 -0.47 7.87 -8.72
CA THR A 190 0.27 7.29 -7.58
C THR A 190 0.14 8.22 -6.37
N SER A 191 0.84 7.91 -5.28
CA SER A 191 0.81 8.72 -4.07
C SER A 191 1.51 10.08 -4.21
N LEU A 192 1.07 11.04 -3.40
CA LEU A 192 1.69 12.35 -3.24
C LEU A 192 3.13 12.23 -2.76
N ALA A 193 3.38 11.36 -1.77
CA ALA A 193 4.71 11.08 -1.25
C ALA A 193 5.71 10.70 -2.36
N GLU A 194 5.27 9.92 -3.35
CA GLU A 194 6.13 9.49 -4.45
C GLU A 194 6.24 10.53 -5.56
N GLN A 195 5.18 11.30 -5.84
CA GLN A 195 5.22 12.29 -6.93
C GLN A 195 5.81 13.64 -6.51
N ALA A 196 5.74 14.03 -5.23
CA ALA A 196 6.23 15.30 -4.73
C ALA A 196 7.66 15.65 -5.21
N PRO A 197 8.68 14.77 -5.06
CA PRO A 197 10.03 15.08 -5.56
C PRO A 197 10.11 15.22 -7.09
N LEU A 198 9.27 14.50 -7.84
CA LEU A 198 9.22 14.57 -9.30
C LEU A 198 8.52 15.86 -9.79
N ILE A 199 7.54 16.33 -9.02
CA ILE A 199 6.86 17.60 -9.24
C ILE A 199 7.80 18.77 -8.91
N GLU A 200 8.51 18.69 -7.77
CA GLU A 200 9.55 19.65 -7.38
C GLU A 200 10.68 19.72 -8.42
N GLY A 201 11.07 18.57 -8.97
CA GLY A 201 12.06 18.46 -10.04
C GLY A 201 11.57 18.95 -11.41
N GLY A 202 10.28 19.25 -11.55
CA GLY A 202 9.66 19.69 -12.82
C GLY A 202 9.56 18.58 -13.87
N GLU A 203 9.56 17.31 -13.46
CA GLU A 203 9.42 16.14 -14.34
C GLU A 203 7.96 15.75 -14.54
N LEU A 204 7.14 15.95 -13.50
CA LEU A 204 5.69 15.76 -13.54
C LEU A 204 4.95 17.08 -13.27
N LYS A 205 3.75 17.18 -13.84
CA LYS A 205 2.81 18.27 -13.61
C LYS A 205 1.55 17.73 -12.94
N PRO A 206 1.25 18.10 -11.68
CA PRO A 206 0.06 17.64 -10.99
C PRO A 206 -1.19 18.32 -11.52
N LEU A 207 -2.25 17.55 -11.71
CA LEU A 207 -3.54 18.04 -12.19
C LEU A 207 -4.59 18.11 -11.07
N ALA A 208 -4.69 17.08 -10.24
CA ALA A 208 -5.66 17.05 -9.15
C ALA A 208 -5.31 16.02 -8.07
N MET A 209 -5.58 16.37 -6.82
CA MET A 209 -5.65 15.42 -5.70
C MET A 209 -6.89 14.54 -5.84
N LEU A 210 -6.77 13.27 -5.46
CA LEU A 210 -7.87 12.30 -5.39
C LEU A 210 -8.47 12.19 -3.99
N THR A 211 -8.25 13.22 -3.18
CA THR A 211 -8.86 13.42 -1.87
C THR A 211 -9.66 14.72 -1.87
N PRO A 212 -10.59 14.91 -0.91
CA PRO A 212 -11.37 16.15 -0.86
C PRO A 212 -10.53 17.41 -0.58
N GLN A 213 -9.30 17.26 -0.10
CA GLN A 213 -8.41 18.36 0.21
C GLN A 213 -7.45 18.64 -0.96
N SER A 214 -7.26 19.92 -1.28
CA SER A 214 -6.16 20.36 -2.13
C SER A 214 -4.81 20.18 -1.44
N ALA A 215 -3.73 20.21 -2.22
CA ALA A 215 -2.36 20.14 -1.72
C ALA A 215 -1.53 21.32 -2.24
N GLU A 216 -0.46 21.65 -1.51
CA GLU A 216 0.58 22.59 -1.91
C GLU A 216 1.89 21.83 -2.08
N ILE A 217 2.45 21.84 -3.30
CA ILE A 217 3.68 21.10 -3.64
C ILE A 217 4.61 22.07 -4.34
N ALA A 218 5.79 22.36 -3.79
CA ALA A 218 6.74 23.29 -4.41
C ALA A 218 6.18 24.69 -4.75
N GLY A 219 5.14 25.16 -4.02
CA GLY A 219 4.43 26.40 -4.33
C GLY A 219 3.40 26.30 -5.47
N ILE A 220 3.06 25.08 -5.89
CA ILE A 220 1.98 24.76 -6.81
C ILE A 220 0.77 24.31 -5.97
N THR A 221 -0.33 25.04 -6.07
CA THR A 221 -1.64 24.60 -5.58
C THR A 221 -2.18 23.53 -6.51
N VAL A 222 -2.33 22.30 -6.00
CA VAL A 222 -2.98 21.19 -6.70
C VAL A 222 -4.45 21.13 -6.25
N PRO A 223 -5.43 21.38 -7.14
CA PRO A 223 -6.83 21.36 -6.76
C PRO A 223 -7.29 19.96 -6.37
N SER A 224 -8.39 19.87 -5.62
CA SER A 224 -9.08 18.61 -5.36
C SER A 224 -9.96 18.23 -6.55
N ALA A 225 -9.95 16.96 -6.95
CA ALA A 225 -10.88 16.47 -7.98
C ALA A 225 -12.35 16.62 -7.55
N PHE A 226 -12.62 16.64 -6.23
CA PHE A 226 -13.97 16.83 -5.67
C PHE A 226 -14.51 18.24 -5.91
N ASP A 227 -13.63 19.23 -6.11
CA ASP A 227 -14.04 20.59 -6.48
C ASP A 227 -14.39 20.71 -7.98
N ILE A 228 -14.05 19.68 -8.78
CA ILE A 228 -14.17 19.66 -10.24
C ILE A 228 -15.34 18.76 -10.69
N TYR A 229 -15.53 17.61 -10.05
CA TYR A 229 -16.58 16.65 -10.40
C TYR A 229 -17.47 16.30 -9.20
N ASP A 230 -18.77 16.57 -9.35
CA ASP A 230 -19.79 16.15 -8.39
C ASP A 230 -19.93 14.62 -8.33
N GLY A 231 -20.24 14.08 -7.16
CA GLY A 231 -20.54 12.65 -6.98
C GLY A 231 -19.32 11.74 -6.87
N LEU A 232 -18.10 12.31 -6.85
CA LEU A 232 -16.87 11.55 -6.59
C LEU A 232 -16.88 10.84 -5.24
N ASP A 233 -17.64 11.32 -4.25
CA ASP A 233 -17.81 10.68 -2.94
C ASP A 233 -18.33 9.23 -3.00
N ALA A 234 -18.93 8.84 -4.13
CA ALA A 234 -19.37 7.46 -4.36
C ALA A 234 -18.21 6.49 -4.67
N TYR A 235 -17.04 7.01 -5.07
CA TYR A 235 -15.91 6.21 -5.55
C TYR A 235 -14.57 6.56 -4.87
N LEU A 236 -14.42 7.79 -4.38
CA LEU A 236 -13.23 8.34 -3.74
C LEU A 236 -13.59 8.92 -2.35
N PRO A 237 -12.60 9.11 -1.46
CA PRO A 237 -11.20 8.73 -1.60
C PRO A 237 -10.98 7.25 -1.25
N LEU A 238 -10.15 6.55 -2.04
CA LEU A 238 -9.54 5.30 -1.58
C LEU A 238 -8.25 5.64 -0.87
N LYS A 239 -8.14 5.24 0.40
CA LYS A 239 -6.98 5.54 1.24
C LYS A 239 -5.99 4.39 1.25
N GLN A 240 -4.72 4.73 1.10
CA GLN A 240 -3.63 3.80 1.34
C GLN A 240 -3.63 3.32 2.80
N ALA A 241 -3.30 2.06 3.00
CA ALA A 241 -3.06 1.45 4.30
C ALA A 241 -1.80 0.60 4.20
N ILE A 242 -0.69 1.21 4.59
CA ILE A 242 0.67 0.68 4.44
C ILE A 242 1.22 0.33 5.82
N GLY A 243 1.89 -0.82 5.90
CA GLY A 243 2.61 -1.21 7.08
C GLY A 243 3.18 -2.61 6.93
N PHE A 244 3.00 -3.42 7.96
CA PHE A 244 3.50 -4.79 7.98
C PHE A 244 2.53 -5.73 8.67
N ALA A 245 2.80 -7.03 8.60
CA ALA A 245 2.07 -8.02 9.35
C ALA A 245 2.95 -9.18 9.77
N VAL A 246 2.48 -9.89 10.78
CA VAL A 246 2.94 -11.23 11.16
C VAL A 246 1.85 -12.26 10.83
N HIS A 247 2.17 -13.55 10.82
CA HIS A 247 1.16 -14.60 10.73
C HIS A 247 0.13 -14.43 11.84
N ASN A 248 -1.15 -14.53 11.51
CA ASN A 248 -2.21 -14.48 12.51
C ASN A 248 -2.20 -15.71 13.43
N SER A 249 -1.51 -16.79 13.07
CA SER A 249 -1.29 -17.96 13.96
C SER A 249 -0.14 -17.75 14.96
N ALA A 250 0.65 -16.69 14.83
CA ALA A 250 1.73 -16.40 15.76
C ALA A 250 1.20 -16.28 17.21
N SER A 251 2.05 -16.66 18.16
CA SER A 251 1.67 -16.65 19.59
C SER A 251 1.24 -15.25 20.06
N ASP A 252 0.38 -15.21 21.08
CA ASP A 252 -0.04 -13.95 21.69
C ASP A 252 1.13 -13.16 22.27
N GLU A 253 2.19 -13.84 22.74
CA GLU A 253 3.44 -13.21 23.19
C GLU A 253 4.13 -12.46 22.05
N VAL A 254 4.26 -13.08 20.87
CA VAL A 254 4.84 -12.45 19.67
C VAL A 254 4.02 -11.24 19.25
N LYS A 255 2.70 -11.39 19.13
CA LYS A 255 1.80 -10.31 18.74
C LYS A 255 1.87 -9.15 19.73
N ALA A 256 1.82 -9.44 21.03
CA ALA A 256 1.91 -8.42 22.08
C ALA A 256 3.25 -7.67 22.05
N LYS A 257 4.38 -8.37 21.84
CA LYS A 257 5.70 -7.74 21.76
C LYS A 257 5.87 -6.86 20.52
N LEU A 258 5.35 -7.30 19.37
CA LEU A 258 5.34 -6.50 18.16
C LEU A 258 4.40 -5.28 18.31
N THR A 259 3.22 -5.44 18.91
CA THR A 259 2.31 -4.32 19.23
C THR A 259 2.96 -3.33 20.18
N GLU A 260 3.60 -3.77 21.27
CA GLU A 260 4.29 -2.89 22.21
C GLU A 260 5.38 -2.05 21.52
N ALA A 261 6.22 -2.68 20.68
CA ALA A 261 7.26 -1.98 19.94
C ALA A 261 6.70 -1.05 18.86
N PHE A 262 5.63 -1.47 18.18
CA PHE A 262 4.94 -0.67 17.17
C PHE A 262 4.31 0.58 17.80
N ASP A 263 3.51 0.42 18.86
CA ASP A 263 2.84 1.53 19.55
C ASP A 263 3.86 2.53 20.11
N ALA A 264 4.97 2.03 20.67
CA ALA A 264 6.05 2.87 21.17
C ALA A 264 6.73 3.67 20.04
N ALA A 265 6.98 3.03 18.89
CA ALA A 265 7.52 3.69 17.71
C ALA A 265 6.55 4.76 17.16
N MET A 266 5.27 4.40 16.99
CA MET A 266 4.22 5.31 16.49
C MET A 266 3.99 6.52 17.40
N ALA A 267 4.24 6.40 18.70
CA ALA A 267 4.18 7.51 19.66
C ALA A 267 5.40 8.45 19.60
N GLY A 268 6.47 8.08 18.90
CA GLY A 268 7.68 8.88 18.76
C GLY A 268 7.53 10.05 17.79
N GLU A 269 8.07 11.22 18.15
CA GLU A 269 8.06 12.42 17.30
C GLU A 269 8.73 12.17 15.94
N ALA A 270 9.74 11.30 15.88
CA ALA A 270 10.44 10.95 14.64
C ALA A 270 9.52 10.38 13.56
N VAL A 271 8.51 9.58 13.94
CA VAL A 271 7.52 9.04 12.98
C VAL A 271 6.65 10.16 12.42
N ALA A 272 6.14 11.04 13.28
CA ALA A 272 5.30 12.16 12.87
C ALA A 272 6.07 13.18 12.01
N GLU A 273 7.29 13.52 12.38
CA GLU A 273 8.17 14.42 11.62
C GLU A 273 8.52 13.82 10.25
N TRP A 274 8.87 12.53 10.21
CA TRP A 274 9.14 11.84 8.95
C TRP A 274 7.90 11.82 8.05
N ALA A 275 6.73 11.49 8.61
CA ALA A 275 5.50 11.44 7.84
C ALA A 275 5.13 12.79 7.23
N ALA A 276 5.19 13.86 8.04
CA ALA A 276 4.92 15.23 7.57
C ALA A 276 5.92 15.67 6.49
N ALA A 277 7.21 15.36 6.67
CA ALA A 277 8.26 15.70 5.70
C ALA A 277 8.17 14.92 4.39
N ASN A 278 7.49 13.77 4.38
CA ASN A 278 7.39 12.87 3.23
C ASN A 278 5.94 12.71 2.72
N HIS A 279 5.02 13.60 3.11
CA HIS A 279 3.62 13.61 2.67
C HIS A 279 2.83 12.34 2.98
N TYR A 280 3.04 11.76 4.17
CA TYR A 280 2.25 10.65 4.70
C TYR A 280 1.28 11.12 5.77
N ASP A 281 0.08 10.55 5.72
CA ASP A 281 -0.89 10.54 6.80
C ASP A 281 -0.66 9.29 7.66
N ILE A 282 -0.55 9.48 8.98
CA ILE A 282 -0.32 8.39 9.93
C ILE A 282 -1.66 7.81 10.42
N GLY A 283 -1.74 6.48 10.45
CA GLY A 283 -2.89 5.72 10.96
C GLY A 283 -2.65 5.15 12.37
N GLY A 284 -1.62 4.32 12.53
CA GLY A 284 -1.25 3.72 13.82
C GLY A 284 -2.14 2.57 14.29
N GLN A 285 -2.98 1.99 13.42
CA GLN A 285 -3.86 0.89 13.80
C GLN A 285 -3.08 -0.43 13.90
N SER A 286 -3.40 -1.27 14.88
CA SER A 286 -2.91 -2.65 14.96
C SER A 286 -4.01 -3.60 15.46
N GLY A 287 -3.77 -4.91 15.35
CA GLY A 287 -4.70 -5.92 15.87
C GLY A 287 -6.09 -5.89 15.25
N GLU A 288 -7.13 -5.97 16.08
CA GLU A 288 -8.53 -6.07 15.62
C GLU A 288 -8.95 -4.87 14.74
N GLU A 289 -8.49 -3.66 15.07
CA GLU A 289 -8.82 -2.46 14.29
C GLU A 289 -8.22 -2.54 12.88
N ALA A 290 -6.93 -2.89 12.79
CA ALA A 290 -6.24 -3.06 11.52
C ALA A 290 -6.82 -4.23 10.71
N GLN A 291 -7.20 -5.32 11.38
CA GLN A 291 -7.81 -6.48 10.73
C GLN A 291 -9.22 -6.17 10.18
N ALA A 292 -10.03 -5.41 10.92
CA ALA A 292 -11.33 -4.95 10.44
C ALA A 292 -11.19 -4.01 9.23
N LEU A 293 -10.21 -3.10 9.27
CA LEU A 293 -9.90 -2.22 8.14
C LEU A 293 -9.52 -3.03 6.90
N PHE A 294 -8.61 -4.00 7.02
CA PHE A 294 -8.21 -4.83 5.88
C PHE A 294 -9.31 -5.78 5.40
N SER A 295 -10.19 -6.26 6.28
CA SER A 295 -11.36 -7.06 5.88
C SER A 295 -12.32 -6.25 5.01
N ASN A 296 -12.57 -4.98 5.39
CA ASN A 296 -13.38 -4.07 4.58
C ASN A 296 -12.73 -3.74 3.24
N LEU A 297 -11.41 -3.52 3.22
CA LEU A 297 -10.66 -3.30 1.97
C LEU A 297 -10.70 -4.54 1.07
N GLU A 298 -10.52 -5.74 1.64
CA GLU A 298 -10.60 -7.00 0.91
C GLU A 298 -11.96 -7.16 0.25
N SER A 299 -13.05 -6.95 0.99
CA SER A 299 -14.40 -6.96 0.44
C SER A 299 -14.59 -5.95 -0.70
N ASN A 300 -14.31 -4.68 -0.43
CA ASN A 300 -14.53 -3.61 -1.42
C ASN A 300 -13.71 -3.82 -2.69
N PHE A 301 -12.42 -4.12 -2.56
CA PHE A 301 -11.53 -4.26 -3.71
C PHE A 301 -11.83 -5.53 -4.50
N ALA A 302 -12.12 -6.64 -3.81
CA ALA A 302 -12.46 -7.90 -4.45
C ALA A 302 -13.68 -7.79 -5.36
N TYR A 303 -14.78 -7.21 -4.85
CA TYR A 303 -16.01 -7.06 -5.62
C TYR A 303 -15.90 -5.97 -6.68
N THR A 304 -15.15 -4.89 -6.42
CA THR A 304 -14.84 -3.90 -7.47
C THR A 304 -14.10 -4.55 -8.64
N LEU A 305 -13.09 -5.38 -8.38
CA LEU A 305 -12.37 -6.07 -9.45
C LEU A 305 -13.21 -7.13 -10.16
N GLN A 306 -14.17 -7.77 -9.47
CA GLN A 306 -15.13 -8.67 -10.10
C GLN A 306 -16.05 -7.90 -11.07
N ASP A 307 -16.62 -6.78 -10.64
CA ASP A 307 -17.53 -5.97 -11.45
C ASP A 307 -16.82 -5.41 -12.71
N LEU A 308 -15.53 -5.12 -12.59
CA LEU A 308 -14.68 -4.67 -13.69
C LEU A 308 -14.14 -5.79 -14.59
N GLY A 309 -14.43 -7.07 -14.27
CA GLY A 309 -13.95 -8.23 -15.03
C GLY A 309 -12.44 -8.46 -14.94
N VAL A 310 -11.78 -7.90 -13.92
CA VAL A 310 -10.35 -8.05 -13.65
C VAL A 310 -10.07 -9.24 -12.73
N ALA A 311 -10.98 -9.56 -11.81
CA ALA A 311 -10.85 -10.72 -10.94
C ALA A 311 -10.88 -12.03 -11.75
N THR A 312 -9.91 -12.92 -11.48
CA THR A 312 -9.81 -14.24 -12.10
C THR A 312 -10.40 -15.35 -11.22
N VAL A 313 -10.63 -15.05 -9.94
CA VAL A 313 -11.24 -15.92 -8.94
C VAL A 313 -12.43 -15.19 -8.32
N ASP A 314 -13.56 -15.89 -8.19
CA ASP A 314 -14.78 -15.35 -7.58
C ASP A 314 -14.54 -15.06 -6.07
N PRO A 315 -14.71 -13.81 -5.59
CA PRO A 315 -14.54 -13.48 -4.18
C PRO A 315 -15.38 -14.36 -3.24
N ALA A 316 -16.59 -14.72 -3.65
CA ALA A 316 -17.47 -15.55 -2.83
C ALA A 316 -16.90 -16.96 -2.60
N SER A 317 -16.14 -17.49 -3.57
CA SER A 317 -15.49 -18.81 -3.45
C SER A 317 -14.35 -18.81 -2.44
N LEU A 318 -13.80 -17.64 -2.11
CA LEU A 318 -12.75 -17.44 -1.10
C LEU A 318 -13.33 -17.12 0.29
N GLY A 319 -14.66 -17.02 0.42
CA GLY A 319 -15.33 -16.62 1.66
C GLY A 319 -15.22 -15.12 1.96
N ILE A 320 -15.00 -14.28 0.95
CA ILE A 320 -14.99 -12.82 1.08
C ILE A 320 -16.45 -12.32 1.03
N GLU A 321 -16.91 -11.72 2.12
CA GLU A 321 -18.26 -11.16 2.22
C GLU A 321 -18.42 -9.93 1.32
N LYS A 322 -19.65 -9.68 0.84
CA LYS A 322 -19.96 -8.47 0.06
C LYS A 322 -19.95 -7.22 0.94
N PRO A 323 -19.59 -6.05 0.38
CA PRO A 323 -19.66 -4.77 1.09
C PRO A 323 -21.07 -4.41 1.58
#